data_AF-A0A1V0A835-F1
#
_entry.id   AF-A0A1V0A835-F1
#
_cell.length_a   1.000
_cell.length_b   1.000
_cell.length_c   1.000
_cell.angle_alpha   90.00
_cell.angle_beta   90.00
_cell.angle_gamma   90.00
#
_symmetry.space_group_name_H-M   'P 1'
#
loop_
_entity.id
_entity.type
_entity.pdbx_description
1 polymer ?
#
loop_
_entity_poly.entity_id
_entity_poly.type
_entity_poly.pdbx_seq_one_letter_code
_entity_poly.pdbx_strand_id
1 'polypeptide(L)'
;MAGMAGMAGMTGMTGSAGSVGFPQSAGEGGTTEPYAEALLAGVAASMPPIGLEDVPELMSRMDHKYIVTTATMARLAAELGERFLALAIEGRRQFRYTSTYFDTPCLLTYHQHRQDRRRRFKLRTRTYLDGGGRWLELKLSGGRGSTDKHRIPYDSVPGDTLTDEALDFVRDTLLGELHLIAPETLEPVLATDYKRVTLIDRSGTARLTCDTGLMFRDGQGSAPARGDLVLLESKSVDGKALVDKVLRGLGVRPVSVSKYCLAVAALLEQPANRWQPVLRRYLVHRPSPRHLAATRAPGAEPGGLLTAAAERRDRLA
;
A
#
# COMPACT_ATOMS: atom_id res chain seq x y z
N MET A 1 -19.90 54.18 3.08
CA MET A 1 -20.40 54.92 1.90
C MET A 1 -19.76 54.28 0.68
N ALA A 2 -20.50 53.42 -0.03
CA ALA A 2 -21.23 53.72 -1.29
C ALA A 2 -20.26 53.79 -2.49
N GLY A 3 -20.44 53.11 -3.63
CA GLY A 3 -21.51 52.27 -4.20
C GLY A 3 -20.93 51.28 -5.22
N MET A 4 -21.55 50.11 -5.46
CA MET A 4 -22.54 49.78 -6.51
C MET A 4 -22.12 50.12 -7.96
N ALA A 5 -21.93 49.09 -8.80
CA ALA A 5 -22.86 48.65 -9.88
C ALA A 5 -22.14 48.01 -11.08
N GLY A 6 -22.72 46.93 -11.64
CA GLY A 6 -22.40 46.43 -12.99
C GLY A 6 -22.77 44.96 -13.26
N MET A 7 -23.95 44.73 -13.85
CA MET A 7 -24.54 43.44 -14.26
C MET A 7 -24.25 43.10 -15.74
N ALA A 8 -24.50 41.81 -16.08
CA ALA A 8 -24.72 41.18 -17.42
C ALA A 8 -23.47 40.71 -18.20
N GLY A 9 -23.45 39.56 -18.88
CA GLY A 9 -24.41 38.47 -19.07
C GLY A 9 -23.89 37.43 -20.09
N MET A 10 -24.49 36.23 -20.06
CA MET A 10 -24.67 35.23 -21.14
C MET A 10 -23.56 34.22 -21.56
N THR A 11 -23.88 32.95 -21.25
CA THR A 11 -23.91 31.73 -22.09
C THR A 11 -22.64 31.15 -22.74
N GLY A 12 -22.35 29.89 -22.42
CA GLY A 12 -21.52 28.97 -23.21
C GLY A 12 -21.45 27.57 -22.57
N MET A 13 -21.88 26.55 -23.32
CA MET A 13 -22.17 25.19 -22.89
C MET A 13 -20.95 24.25 -22.76
N THR A 14 -21.10 23.29 -21.84
CA THR A 14 -20.72 21.86 -21.89
C THR A 14 -19.25 21.45 -22.08
N GLY A 15 -18.74 20.75 -21.07
CA GLY A 15 -17.60 19.83 -21.16
C GLY A 15 -17.49 19.02 -19.88
N SER A 16 -18.19 17.89 -19.80
CA SER A 16 -18.16 17.00 -18.63
C SER A 16 -16.85 16.21 -18.61
N ALA A 17 -15.95 16.53 -17.68
CA ALA A 17 -14.91 15.61 -17.24
C ALA A 17 -15.46 14.79 -16.07
N GLY A 18 -15.77 13.52 -16.31
CA GLY A 18 -16.21 12.59 -15.28
C GLY A 18 -15.06 12.30 -14.30
N SER A 19 -15.05 12.99 -13.17
CA SER A 19 -14.24 12.61 -12.01
C SER A 19 -14.90 11.41 -11.35
N VAL A 20 -14.17 10.30 -11.25
CA VAL A 20 -14.61 9.12 -10.52
C VAL A 20 -14.42 9.42 -9.03
N GLY A 21 -15.38 10.14 -8.44
CA GLY A 21 -15.39 10.43 -7.01
C GLY A 21 -15.67 9.16 -6.20
N PHE A 22 -14.77 8.83 -5.27
CA PHE A 22 -15.04 7.80 -4.26
C PHE A 22 -16.21 8.24 -3.38
N PRO A 23 -17.27 7.43 -3.21
CA PRO A 23 -18.41 7.82 -2.39
C PRO A 23 -18.03 7.90 -0.91
N GLN A 24 -18.38 9.02 -0.26
CA GLN A 24 -18.45 9.12 1.20
C GLN A 24 -19.68 8.34 1.67
N SER A 25 -19.48 7.20 2.33
CA SER A 25 -20.55 6.49 3.03
C SER A 25 -20.63 7.02 4.47
N ALA A 26 -21.69 7.78 4.75
CA ALA A 26 -22.21 7.96 6.09
C ALA A 26 -23.06 6.72 6.41
N GLY A 27 -22.66 5.97 7.44
CA GLY A 27 -23.41 4.85 7.99
C GLY A 27 -23.22 4.86 9.50
N GLU A 28 -24.21 5.40 10.20
CA GLU A 28 -24.36 5.24 11.64
C GLU A 28 -24.74 3.78 11.94
N GLY A 29 -23.94 3.13 12.78
CA GLY A 29 -24.15 1.78 13.28
C GLY A 29 -22.99 1.41 14.19
N GLY A 30 -23.26 1.33 15.51
CA GLY A 30 -22.26 1.32 16.58
C GLY A 30 -21.07 0.41 16.34
N THR A 31 -19.90 1.01 16.12
CA THR A 31 -18.63 0.31 16.05
C THR A 31 -18.12 0.08 17.47
N THR A 32 -18.35 -1.11 18.03
CA THR A 32 -17.42 -1.66 19.02
C THR A 32 -16.02 -1.53 18.42
N GLU A 33 -15.21 -0.61 18.96
CA GLU A 33 -13.85 -0.38 18.47
C GLU A 33 -13.13 -1.73 18.36
N PRO A 34 -12.47 -2.03 17.22
CA PRO A 34 -11.78 -3.30 17.06
C PRO A 34 -10.73 -3.43 18.17
N TYR A 35 -10.85 -4.47 19.00
CA TYR A 35 -10.08 -4.70 20.23
C TYR A 35 -8.56 -4.44 20.10
N ALA A 36 -7.97 -4.73 18.94
CA ALA A 36 -6.56 -4.48 18.68
C ALA A 36 -6.18 -2.98 18.64
N GLU A 37 -7.10 -2.13 18.20
CA GLU A 37 -6.89 -0.68 18.17
C GLU A 37 -6.82 -0.10 19.58
N ALA A 38 -7.83 -0.36 20.41
CA ALA A 38 -7.86 0.09 21.80
C ALA A 38 -6.64 -0.45 22.58
N LEU A 39 -6.26 -1.71 22.35
CA LEU A 39 -5.04 -2.29 22.93
C LEU A 39 -3.79 -1.51 22.52
N LEU A 40 -3.61 -1.22 21.22
CA LEU A 40 -2.43 -0.49 20.76
C LEU A 40 -2.39 0.95 21.27
N ALA A 41 -3.53 1.61 21.38
CA ALA A 41 -3.60 2.93 22.02
C ALA A 41 -3.12 2.88 23.47
N GLY A 42 -3.55 1.87 24.23
CA GLY A 42 -3.07 1.63 25.61
C GLY A 42 -1.57 1.35 25.69
N VAL A 43 -1.05 0.46 24.83
CA VAL A 43 0.39 0.14 24.75
C VAL A 43 1.21 1.39 24.40
N ALA A 44 0.75 2.18 23.44
CA ALA A 44 1.44 3.41 23.04
C ALA A 44 1.42 4.44 24.16
N ALA A 45 0.33 4.55 24.91
CA ALA A 45 0.21 5.48 26.04
C ALA A 45 1.13 5.11 27.22
N SER A 46 1.37 3.82 27.48
CA SER A 46 2.22 3.37 28.58
C SER A 46 3.72 3.50 28.33
N MET A 47 4.14 3.73 27.08
CA MET A 47 5.56 3.89 26.73
C MET A 47 5.99 5.37 26.77
N PRO A 48 7.24 5.70 27.10
CA PRO A 48 7.70 7.09 27.01
C PRO A 48 7.69 7.59 25.55
N PRO A 49 7.39 8.87 25.30
CA PRO A 49 7.29 9.40 23.94
C PRO A 49 8.67 9.64 23.31
N ILE A 50 8.72 9.67 21.98
CA ILE A 50 9.83 10.20 21.18
C ILE A 50 9.29 11.07 20.04
N GLY A 51 9.89 12.24 19.82
CA GLY A 51 9.56 13.13 18.71
C GLY A 51 9.96 12.54 17.35
N LEU A 52 9.39 13.04 16.26
CA LEU A 52 9.69 12.52 14.92
C LEU A 52 11.15 12.82 14.51
N GLU A 53 11.63 14.00 14.89
CA GLU A 53 12.98 14.52 14.70
C GLU A 53 14.06 13.67 15.38
N ASP A 54 13.70 12.97 16.45
CA ASP A 54 14.61 12.12 17.22
C ASP A 54 14.58 10.66 16.77
N VAL A 55 13.69 10.29 15.83
CA VAL A 55 13.60 8.91 15.35
C VAL A 55 14.83 8.59 14.48
N PRO A 56 15.66 7.60 14.87
CA PRO A 56 16.84 7.25 14.09
C PRO A 56 16.44 6.64 12.75
N GLU A 57 17.17 7.05 11.71
CA GLU A 57 17.01 6.45 10.39
C GLU A 57 17.76 5.12 10.28
N LEU A 58 17.07 4.09 9.78
CA LEU A 58 17.65 2.77 9.55
C LEU A 58 18.00 2.61 8.06
N MET A 59 19.23 3.00 7.70
CA MET A 59 19.76 3.01 6.31
C MET A 59 19.86 1.60 5.70
N SER A 60 20.59 0.69 6.35
CA SER A 60 20.64 -0.73 5.99
C SER A 60 19.91 -1.53 7.06
N ARG A 61 18.90 -2.30 6.66
CA ARG A 61 18.01 -3.00 7.59
C ARG A 61 17.40 -4.26 7.01
N MET A 62 17.05 -5.17 7.90
CA MET A 62 16.22 -6.34 7.66
C MET A 62 14.80 -6.11 8.19
N ASP A 63 13.83 -6.58 7.42
CA ASP A 63 12.41 -6.41 7.72
C ASP A 63 11.74 -7.76 7.96
N HIS A 64 11.24 -7.96 9.18
CA HIS A 64 10.40 -9.10 9.52
C HIS A 64 8.96 -8.64 9.74
N LYS A 65 8.01 -9.38 9.18
CA LYS A 65 6.58 -9.09 9.35
C LYS A 65 5.92 -10.21 10.08
N TYR A 66 4.99 -9.87 10.96
CA TYR A 66 4.25 -10.82 11.77
C TYR A 66 2.78 -10.45 11.80
N ILE A 67 1.93 -11.45 11.96
CA ILE A 67 0.52 -11.25 12.24
C ILE A 67 0.27 -11.88 13.59
N VAL A 68 -0.10 -11.06 14.57
CA VAL A 68 -0.25 -11.49 15.96
C VAL A 68 -1.65 -11.19 16.45
N THR A 69 -2.12 -11.98 17.41
CA THR A 69 -3.34 -11.66 18.16
C THR A 69 -3.05 -10.52 19.14
N THR A 70 -4.11 -9.87 19.59
CA THR A 70 -4.07 -8.93 20.73
C THR A 70 -3.41 -9.52 21.97
N ALA A 71 -3.71 -10.77 22.33
CA ALA A 71 -3.08 -11.44 23.47
C ALA A 71 -1.54 -11.56 23.30
N THR A 72 -1.08 -11.93 22.11
CA THR A 72 0.37 -11.97 21.80
C THR A 72 0.98 -10.57 21.80
N MET A 73 0.27 -9.57 21.27
CA MET A 73 0.74 -8.18 21.28
C MET A 73 0.88 -7.63 22.71
N ALA A 74 -0.07 -7.92 23.59
CA ALA A 74 -0.01 -7.53 25.00
C ALA A 74 1.21 -8.15 25.71
N ARG A 75 1.46 -9.44 25.49
CA ARG A 75 2.66 -10.12 26.01
C ARG A 75 3.94 -9.52 25.45
N LEU A 76 3.98 -9.24 24.14
CA LEU A 76 5.13 -8.58 23.52
C LEU A 76 5.37 -7.22 24.16
N ALA A 77 4.34 -6.37 24.30
CA ALA A 77 4.46 -5.04 24.89
C ALA A 77 5.04 -5.08 26.32
N ALA A 78 4.60 -6.03 27.15
CA ALA A 78 5.13 -6.23 28.49
C ALA A 78 6.63 -6.59 28.48
N GLU A 79 7.07 -7.43 27.55
CA GLU A 79 8.49 -7.81 27.38
C GLU A 79 9.35 -6.67 26.82
N LEU A 80 8.80 -5.83 25.94
CA LEU A 80 9.50 -4.65 25.45
C LEU A 80 9.73 -3.66 26.59
N GLY A 81 8.69 -3.39 27.38
CA GLY A 81 8.74 -2.50 28.54
C GLY A 81 9.28 -1.11 28.18
N GLU A 82 10.05 -0.53 29.09
CA GLU A 82 10.63 0.80 28.91
C GLU A 82 11.75 0.88 27.87
N ARG A 83 12.23 -0.25 27.33
CA ARG A 83 13.26 -0.26 26.28
C ARG A 83 12.76 0.35 24.97
N PHE A 84 11.45 0.43 24.79
CA PHE A 84 10.83 1.02 23.61
C PHE A 84 10.16 2.35 23.96
N LEU A 85 10.26 3.27 23.02
CA LEU A 85 9.61 4.58 23.03
C LEU A 85 8.48 4.58 22.00
N ALA A 86 7.38 5.26 22.27
CA ALA A 86 6.30 5.44 21.31
C ALA A 86 6.47 6.76 20.55
N LEU A 87 6.46 6.71 19.22
CA LEU A 87 6.45 7.91 18.39
C LEU A 87 5.26 8.80 18.78
N ALA A 88 5.54 10.07 19.08
CA ALA A 88 4.55 11.08 19.42
C ALA A 88 4.72 12.32 18.53
N ILE A 89 3.63 12.78 17.92
CA ILE A 89 3.59 14.00 17.12
C ILE A 89 2.33 14.75 17.56
N GLU A 90 2.49 16.00 17.99
CA GLU A 90 1.37 16.83 18.48
C GLU A 90 0.51 16.11 19.55
N GLY A 91 1.16 15.37 20.46
CA GLY A 91 0.50 14.60 21.52
C GLY A 91 -0.17 13.29 21.05
N ARG A 92 -0.26 13.03 19.74
CA ARG A 92 -0.82 11.78 19.18
C ARG A 92 0.25 10.70 19.10
N ARG A 93 -0.13 9.45 19.37
CA ARG A 93 0.77 8.26 19.26
C ARG A 93 0.24 7.16 18.34
N GLN A 94 -0.98 7.35 17.83
CA GLN A 94 -1.61 6.50 16.85
C GLN A 94 -2.03 7.37 15.67
N PHE A 95 -1.66 6.95 14.46
CA PHE A 95 -1.80 7.76 13.26
C PHE A 95 -2.55 7.00 12.18
N ARG A 96 -3.38 7.70 11.41
CA ARG A 96 -4.19 7.17 10.31
C ARG A 96 -3.49 7.36 8.98
N TYR A 97 -3.56 6.33 8.16
CA TYR A 97 -2.93 6.30 6.84
C TYR A 97 -3.91 5.80 5.81
N THR A 98 -3.85 6.40 4.62
CA THR A 98 -4.40 5.85 3.39
C THR A 98 -3.25 5.67 2.41
N SER A 99 -3.19 4.53 1.72
CA SER A 99 -2.23 4.31 0.62
C SER A 99 -2.95 3.81 -0.61
N THR A 100 -2.87 4.56 -1.71
CA THR A 100 -3.39 4.16 -3.04
C THR A 100 -2.25 3.56 -3.85
N TYR A 101 -2.42 2.32 -4.32
CA TYR A 101 -1.41 1.59 -5.08
C TYR A 101 -1.69 1.66 -6.57
N PHE A 102 -0.62 1.82 -7.33
CA PHE A 102 -0.66 1.88 -8.79
C PHE A 102 -0.01 0.64 -9.39
N ASP A 103 -0.63 0.09 -10.43
CA ASP A 103 -0.08 -1.00 -11.24
C ASP A 103 -0.61 -0.86 -12.68
N THR A 104 -0.17 -1.74 -13.57
CA THR A 104 -0.76 -1.86 -14.90
C THR A 104 -2.14 -2.51 -14.81
N PRO A 105 -3.02 -2.36 -15.83
CA PRO A 105 -4.29 -3.07 -15.90
C PRO A 105 -4.16 -4.60 -15.79
N CYS A 106 -3.02 -5.14 -16.23
CA CYS A 106 -2.68 -6.56 -16.14
C CYS A 106 -1.95 -6.94 -14.84
N LEU A 107 -1.89 -6.05 -13.84
CA LEU A 107 -1.32 -6.29 -12.51
C LEU A 107 0.13 -6.78 -12.55
N LEU A 108 0.96 -6.13 -13.37
CA LEU A 108 2.37 -6.49 -13.57
C LEU A 108 3.12 -6.62 -12.25
N THR A 109 3.08 -5.60 -11.37
CA THR A 109 3.85 -5.60 -10.14
C THR A 109 3.33 -6.63 -9.15
N TYR A 110 2.02 -6.89 -9.11
CA TYR A 110 1.44 -7.97 -8.33
C TYR A 110 2.00 -9.33 -8.77
N HIS A 111 2.00 -9.61 -10.07
CA HIS A 111 2.52 -10.87 -10.61
C HIS A 111 4.01 -11.03 -10.35
N GLN A 112 4.79 -9.97 -10.51
CA GLN A 112 6.21 -9.97 -10.16
C GLN A 112 6.44 -10.30 -8.67
N HIS A 113 5.62 -9.74 -7.78
CA HIS A 113 5.68 -10.04 -6.35
C HIS A 113 5.23 -11.46 -6.03
N ARG A 114 4.21 -11.97 -6.72
CA ARG A 114 3.72 -13.33 -6.50
C ARG A 114 4.76 -14.37 -6.93
N GLN A 115 5.44 -14.11 -8.05
CA GLN A 115 6.49 -14.96 -8.63
C GLN A 115 7.88 -14.72 -8.02
N ASP A 116 7.98 -13.82 -7.03
CA ASP A 116 9.22 -13.45 -6.36
C ASP A 116 10.34 -13.00 -7.32
N ARG A 117 9.97 -12.28 -8.39
CA ARG A 117 10.92 -11.80 -9.40
C ARG A 117 12.00 -10.95 -8.75
N ARG A 118 13.26 -11.23 -9.08
CA ARG A 118 14.45 -10.58 -8.50
C ARG A 118 14.38 -9.06 -8.58
N ARG A 119 13.99 -8.52 -9.73
CA ARG A 119 13.79 -7.08 -9.96
C ARG A 119 12.29 -6.81 -10.06
N ARG A 120 11.78 -5.97 -9.17
CA ARG A 120 10.37 -5.61 -9.07
C ARG A 120 10.21 -4.32 -8.28
N PHE A 121 9.07 -3.68 -8.38
CA PHE A 121 8.78 -2.44 -7.67
C PHE A 121 7.33 -2.39 -7.18
N LYS A 122 7.02 -1.43 -6.31
CA LYS A 122 5.66 -1.04 -5.93
C LYS A 122 5.57 0.46 -5.91
N LEU A 123 4.57 0.99 -6.61
CA LEU A 123 4.25 2.41 -6.60
C LEU A 123 3.00 2.64 -5.75
N ARG A 124 3.02 3.69 -4.95
CA ARG A 124 1.85 4.15 -4.20
C ARG A 124 1.93 5.63 -3.90
N THR A 125 0.79 6.28 -3.78
CA THR A 125 0.71 7.46 -2.93
C THR A 125 0.38 7.01 -1.51
N ARG A 126 0.82 7.80 -0.53
CA ARG A 126 0.51 7.60 0.88
C ARG A 126 0.15 8.92 1.51
N THR A 127 -1.06 9.02 2.03
CA THR A 127 -1.54 10.17 2.79
C THR A 127 -1.47 9.87 4.28
N TYR A 128 -0.84 10.78 5.02
CA TYR A 128 -0.72 10.80 6.47
C TYR A 128 -1.81 11.73 7.00
N LEU A 129 -2.95 11.17 7.40
CA LEU A 129 -4.18 11.93 7.67
C LEU A 129 -4.10 12.81 8.93
N ASP A 130 -3.04 12.66 9.72
CA ASP A 130 -2.83 13.33 10.99
C ASP A 130 -1.57 14.23 10.96
N GLY A 131 -1.34 14.94 9.84
CA GLY A 131 -0.35 16.04 9.78
C GLY A 131 0.95 15.76 9.00
N GLY A 132 1.04 14.66 8.24
CA GLY A 132 2.28 14.30 7.50
C GLY A 132 2.24 14.50 5.99
N GLY A 133 1.15 15.08 5.47
CA GLY A 133 0.93 15.29 4.05
C GLY A 133 0.78 13.99 3.24
N ARG A 134 1.06 14.06 1.95
CA ARG A 134 0.96 13.01 0.96
C ARG A 134 2.28 12.90 0.22
N TRP A 135 2.70 11.67 0.05
CA TRP A 135 3.95 11.32 -0.63
C TRP A 135 3.68 10.31 -1.72
N LEU A 136 4.30 10.49 -2.88
CA LEU A 136 4.44 9.42 -3.85
C LEU A 136 5.65 8.59 -3.43
N GLU A 137 5.45 7.31 -3.16
CA GLU A 137 6.49 6.38 -2.73
C GLU A 137 6.70 5.27 -3.76
N LEU A 138 7.93 5.13 -4.23
CA LEU A 138 8.38 4.03 -5.07
C LEU A 138 9.29 3.12 -4.27
N LYS A 139 8.84 1.88 -4.01
CA LYS A 139 9.61 0.85 -3.31
C LYS A 139 10.17 -0.14 -4.32
N LEU A 140 11.49 -0.23 -4.38
CA LEU A 140 12.22 -1.12 -5.27
C LEU A 140 12.62 -2.41 -4.54
N SER A 141 12.76 -3.49 -5.28
CA SER A 141 13.46 -4.69 -4.83
C SER A 141 14.43 -5.08 -5.95
N GLY A 142 15.72 -4.99 -5.63
CA GLY A 142 16.82 -5.14 -6.58
C GLY A 142 17.51 -6.50 -6.52
N GLY A 143 18.65 -6.59 -7.23
CA GLY A 143 19.52 -7.76 -7.15
C GLY A 143 20.08 -7.98 -5.74
N ARG A 144 20.32 -9.24 -5.38
CA ARG A 144 20.90 -9.62 -4.07
C ARG A 144 20.07 -9.22 -2.84
N GLY A 145 18.80 -8.90 -3.01
CA GLY A 145 17.88 -8.63 -1.90
C GLY A 145 17.87 -7.18 -1.41
N SER A 146 18.52 -6.24 -2.13
CA SER A 146 18.43 -4.82 -1.81
C SER A 146 16.99 -4.32 -1.94
N THR A 147 16.60 -3.41 -1.05
CA THR A 147 15.26 -2.82 -1.02
C THR A 147 15.40 -1.33 -0.77
N ASP A 148 15.21 -0.55 -1.84
CA ASP A 148 15.40 0.89 -1.81
C ASP A 148 14.05 1.58 -1.91
N LYS A 149 13.90 2.72 -1.21
CA LYS A 149 12.63 3.46 -1.18
C LYS A 149 12.90 4.90 -1.56
N HIS A 150 12.36 5.32 -2.69
CA HIS A 150 12.39 6.69 -3.16
C HIS A 150 11.01 7.32 -2.95
N ARG A 151 10.98 8.62 -2.69
CA ARG A 151 9.72 9.36 -2.53
C ARG A 151 9.86 10.82 -2.89
N ILE A 152 8.76 11.42 -3.33
CA ILE A 152 8.62 12.86 -3.55
C ILE A 152 7.35 13.38 -2.83
N PRO A 153 7.33 14.65 -2.39
CA PRO A 153 6.11 15.30 -1.92
C PRO A 153 5.00 15.23 -2.99
N TYR A 154 3.75 15.07 -2.57
CA TYR A 154 2.63 14.86 -3.50
C TYR A 154 1.28 15.40 -2.97
N ASP A 155 1.34 16.49 -2.20
CA ASP A 155 0.17 17.07 -1.50
C ASP A 155 -0.82 17.80 -2.40
N SER A 156 -0.34 18.39 -3.50
CA SER A 156 -1.11 19.24 -4.41
C SER A 156 -2.01 18.47 -5.38
N VAL A 157 -1.88 17.13 -5.45
CA VAL A 157 -2.52 16.28 -6.45
C VAL A 157 -3.40 15.22 -5.76
N PRO A 158 -4.60 14.89 -6.28
CA PRO A 158 -5.39 13.77 -5.78
C PRO A 158 -4.56 12.48 -5.64
N GLY A 159 -4.77 11.73 -4.55
CA GLY A 159 -3.93 10.58 -4.23
C GLY A 159 -4.07 9.39 -5.19
N ASP A 160 -5.08 9.39 -6.04
CA ASP A 160 -5.38 8.39 -7.06
C ASP A 160 -4.93 8.81 -8.47
N THR A 161 -4.28 9.98 -8.60
CA THR A 161 -3.80 10.49 -9.88
C THR A 161 -2.28 10.47 -9.96
N LEU A 162 -1.72 10.17 -11.13
CA LEU A 162 -0.31 10.37 -11.44
C LEU A 162 -0.19 11.53 -12.45
N THR A 163 0.67 12.49 -12.15
CA THR A 163 1.09 13.59 -13.02
C THR A 163 2.25 13.16 -13.92
N ASP A 164 2.54 13.95 -14.95
CA ASP A 164 3.73 13.71 -15.80
C ASP A 164 5.03 13.70 -14.99
N GLU A 165 5.18 14.65 -14.05
CA GLU A 165 6.33 14.68 -13.12
C GLU A 165 6.45 13.39 -12.29
N ALA A 166 5.32 12.83 -11.83
CA ALA A 166 5.32 11.57 -11.10
C ALA A 166 5.74 10.39 -11.99
N LEU A 167 5.29 10.37 -13.25
CA LEU A 167 5.65 9.34 -14.21
C LEU A 167 7.13 9.43 -14.60
N ASP A 168 7.68 10.63 -14.76
CA ASP A 168 9.10 10.83 -15.02
C ASP A 168 9.96 10.43 -13.82
N PHE A 169 9.57 10.81 -12.60
CA PHE A 169 10.20 10.30 -11.37
C PHE A 169 10.25 8.76 -11.34
N VAL A 170 9.15 8.10 -11.70
CA VAL A 170 9.10 6.63 -11.75
C VAL A 170 10.00 6.07 -12.85
N ARG A 171 9.97 6.66 -14.05
CA ARG A 171 10.77 6.25 -15.21
C ARG A 171 12.26 6.32 -14.91
N ASP A 172 12.71 7.46 -14.42
CA ASP A 172 14.13 7.72 -14.13
C ASP A 172 14.63 6.82 -13.01
N THR A 173 13.84 6.68 -11.94
CA THR A 173 14.22 5.81 -10.81
C THR A 173 14.29 4.33 -11.22
N LEU A 174 13.32 3.83 -12.00
CA LEU A 174 13.33 2.44 -12.44
C LEU A 174 14.48 2.12 -13.41
N LEU A 175 14.80 3.06 -14.31
CA LEU A 175 15.89 2.91 -15.26
C LEU A 175 17.26 2.97 -14.56
N GLY A 176 17.43 3.93 -13.66
CA GLY A 176 18.67 4.14 -12.91
C GLY A 176 18.98 3.01 -11.93
N GLU A 177 18.00 2.60 -11.11
CA GLU A 177 18.24 1.70 -9.99
C GLU A 177 18.06 0.20 -10.34
N LEU A 178 17.12 -0.12 -11.24
CA LEU A 178 16.79 -1.51 -11.58
C LEU A 178 17.12 -1.89 -13.04
N HIS A 179 17.44 -0.90 -13.88
CA HIS A 179 17.52 -1.05 -15.34
C HIS A 179 16.23 -1.67 -15.91
N LEU A 180 15.09 -1.17 -15.44
CA LEU A 180 13.78 -1.53 -15.93
C LEU A 180 13.17 -0.35 -16.67
N ILE A 181 12.57 -0.62 -17.82
CA ILE A 181 11.72 0.34 -18.51
C ILE A 181 10.41 0.41 -17.74
N ALA A 182 9.98 1.62 -17.37
CA ALA A 182 8.69 1.83 -16.72
C ALA A 182 7.55 1.40 -17.64
N PRO A 183 6.46 0.80 -17.12
CA PRO A 183 5.27 0.53 -17.91
C PRO A 183 4.69 1.81 -18.51
N GLU A 184 4.14 1.71 -19.71
CA GLU A 184 3.48 2.84 -20.38
C GLU A 184 2.25 3.35 -19.62
N THR A 185 1.56 2.45 -18.91
CA THR A 185 0.35 2.76 -18.15
C THR A 185 0.48 2.29 -16.71
N LEU A 186 0.16 3.19 -15.78
CA LEU A 186 0.03 2.92 -14.35
C LEU A 186 -1.23 3.60 -13.85
N GLU A 187 -2.17 2.82 -13.33
CA GLU A 187 -3.48 3.29 -12.88
C GLU A 187 -3.70 2.94 -11.41
N PRO A 188 -4.51 3.72 -10.66
CA PRO A 188 -4.87 3.36 -9.29
C PRO A 188 -5.66 2.05 -9.30
N VAL A 189 -5.14 1.02 -8.63
CA VAL A 189 -5.78 -0.31 -8.59
C VAL A 189 -6.59 -0.50 -7.30
N LEU A 190 -6.03 -0.08 -6.17
CA LEU A 190 -6.68 -0.23 -4.86
C LEU A 190 -6.10 0.72 -3.82
N ALA A 191 -6.86 0.96 -2.77
CA ALA A 191 -6.46 1.69 -1.58
C ALA A 191 -6.43 0.78 -0.34
N THR A 192 -5.56 1.12 0.61
CA THR A 192 -5.54 0.50 1.94
C THR A 192 -5.53 1.56 3.03
N ASP A 193 -6.37 1.38 4.04
CA ASP A 193 -6.44 2.25 5.21
C ASP A 193 -6.08 1.49 6.46
N TYR A 194 -5.39 2.15 7.39
CA TYR A 194 -4.99 1.53 8.66
C TYR A 194 -4.60 2.60 9.66
N LYS A 195 -4.58 2.19 10.93
CA LYS A 195 -4.00 2.94 12.03
C LYS A 195 -2.67 2.32 12.39
N ARG A 196 -1.69 3.16 12.76
CA ARG A 196 -0.35 2.71 13.13
C ARG A 196 0.11 3.33 14.43
N VAL A 197 0.63 2.47 15.29
CA VAL A 197 1.55 2.84 16.37
C VAL A 197 2.97 2.51 15.92
N THR A 198 3.92 3.38 16.21
CA THR A 198 5.35 3.15 15.94
C THR A 198 6.12 3.14 17.24
N LEU A 199 6.80 2.02 17.51
CA LEU A 199 7.65 1.83 18.68
C LEU A 199 9.12 1.82 18.25
N ILE A 200 9.95 2.58 18.94
CA ILE A 200 11.38 2.77 18.65
C ILE A 200 12.17 2.13 19.78
N ASP A 201 13.12 1.25 19.46
CA ASP A 201 14.06 0.77 20.46
C ASP A 201 14.96 1.93 20.90
N ARG A 202 15.11 2.14 22.21
CA ARG A 202 15.95 3.23 22.77
C ARG A 202 17.40 3.19 22.30
N SER A 203 17.91 2.00 21.95
CA SER A 203 19.26 1.87 21.37
C SER A 203 19.38 2.44 19.96
N GLY A 204 18.24 2.74 19.31
CA GLY A 204 18.16 3.20 17.92
C GLY A 204 18.39 2.10 16.87
N THR A 205 18.55 0.84 17.28
CA THR A 205 18.87 -0.26 16.35
C THR A 205 17.66 -0.96 15.76
N ALA A 206 16.46 -0.69 16.29
CA ALA A 206 15.22 -1.31 15.81
C ALA A 206 14.01 -0.37 15.88
N ARG A 207 13.07 -0.59 14.96
CA ARG A 207 11.76 0.06 14.92
C ARG A 207 10.69 -0.97 14.63
N LEU A 208 9.65 -0.97 15.45
CA LEU A 208 8.46 -1.79 15.26
C LEU A 208 7.30 -0.90 14.84
N THR A 209 6.67 -1.21 13.71
CA THR A 209 5.39 -0.59 13.35
C THR A 209 4.27 -1.59 13.55
N CYS A 210 3.21 -1.17 14.23
CA CYS A 210 2.05 -1.98 14.58
C CYS A 210 0.83 -1.42 13.85
N ASP A 211 0.30 -2.16 12.88
CA ASP A 211 -0.83 -1.73 12.06
C ASP A 211 -2.12 -2.48 12.44
N THR A 212 -3.20 -1.72 12.63
CA THR A 212 -4.55 -2.21 12.97
C THR A 212 -5.61 -1.58 12.07
N GLY A 213 -6.82 -2.14 12.10
CA GLY A 213 -7.95 -1.64 11.34
C GLY A 213 -7.69 -1.61 9.82
N LEU A 214 -6.91 -2.58 9.32
CA LEU A 214 -6.55 -2.62 7.91
C LEU A 214 -7.81 -2.84 7.06
N MET A 215 -8.14 -1.89 6.20
CA MET A 215 -9.25 -1.94 5.27
C MET A 215 -8.71 -1.91 3.84
N PHE A 216 -9.16 -2.83 2.99
CA PHE A 216 -8.88 -2.82 1.56
C PHE A 216 -10.06 -2.26 0.79
N ARG A 217 -9.81 -1.45 -0.24
CA ARG A 217 -10.84 -0.84 -1.10
C ARG A 217 -10.36 -0.80 -2.55
N ASP A 218 -11.22 -1.08 -3.52
CA ASP A 218 -10.93 -0.98 -4.96
C ASP A 218 -11.93 -0.05 -5.70
N GLY A 219 -12.69 0.75 -4.93
CA GLY A 219 -13.76 1.60 -5.45
C GLY A 219 -15.10 0.87 -5.67
N GLN A 220 -15.10 -0.46 -5.79
CA GLN A 220 -16.29 -1.27 -6.04
C GLN A 220 -16.71 -2.09 -4.80
N GLY A 221 -15.74 -2.47 -3.97
CA GLY A 221 -15.93 -3.23 -2.76
C GLY A 221 -14.89 -2.91 -1.70
N SER A 222 -15.07 -3.52 -0.55
CA SER A 222 -14.13 -3.41 0.56
C SER A 222 -13.96 -4.73 1.29
N ALA A 223 -12.79 -4.93 1.88
CA ALA A 223 -12.48 -6.11 2.68
C ALA A 223 -11.73 -5.70 3.96
N PRO A 224 -12.38 -5.76 5.13
CA PRO A 224 -11.72 -5.51 6.39
C PRO A 224 -10.85 -6.71 6.80
N ALA A 225 -9.67 -6.41 7.33
CA ALA A 225 -8.92 -7.35 8.16
C ALA A 225 -9.65 -7.59 9.49
N ARG A 226 -9.34 -8.70 10.14
CA ARG A 226 -9.90 -8.99 11.46
C ARG A 226 -9.47 -7.96 12.50
N GLY A 227 -10.43 -7.51 13.30
CA GLY A 227 -10.22 -6.50 14.34
C GLY A 227 -9.42 -6.97 15.57
N ASP A 228 -9.15 -8.27 15.69
CA ASP A 228 -8.40 -8.88 16.79
C ASP A 228 -6.92 -9.17 16.44
N LEU A 229 -6.47 -8.74 15.26
CA LEU A 229 -5.12 -8.98 14.77
C LEU A 229 -4.35 -7.67 14.54
N VAL A 230 -3.04 -7.74 14.80
CA VAL A 230 -2.08 -6.66 14.53
C VAL A 230 -1.08 -7.14 13.48
N LEU A 231 -0.89 -6.34 12.43
CA LEU A 231 0.20 -6.55 11.48
C LEU A 231 1.44 -5.80 11.99
N LEU A 232 2.44 -6.56 12.43
CA LEU A 232 3.72 -6.03 12.88
C LEU A 232 4.72 -6.01 11.73
N GLU A 233 5.54 -4.97 11.68
CA GLU A 233 6.74 -4.92 10.85
C GLU A 233 7.91 -4.42 11.70
N SER A 234 8.74 -5.37 12.12
CA SER A 234 10.01 -5.17 12.80
C SER A 234 11.08 -4.83 11.77
N LYS A 235 11.80 -3.75 12.02
CA LYS A 235 12.87 -3.22 11.17
C LYS A 235 14.10 -3.12 12.04
N SER A 236 15.19 -3.77 11.68
CA SER A 236 16.42 -3.74 12.47
C SER A 236 17.66 -3.83 11.61
N VAL A 237 18.79 -3.34 12.12
CA VAL A 237 20.06 -3.30 11.38
C VAL A 237 20.53 -4.70 10.97
N ASP A 238 20.39 -5.71 11.85
CA ASP A 238 20.96 -7.05 11.66
C ASP A 238 19.92 -8.20 11.64
N GLY A 239 18.63 -7.88 11.72
CA GLY A 239 17.55 -8.88 11.76
C GLY A 239 17.40 -9.61 13.10
N LYS A 240 18.05 -9.13 14.17
CA LYS A 240 18.03 -9.73 15.51
C LYS A 240 17.40 -8.83 16.57
N ALA A 241 16.42 -8.00 16.18
CA ALA A 241 15.68 -7.18 17.13
C ALA A 241 15.14 -7.99 18.31
N LEU A 242 15.08 -7.37 19.49
CA LEU A 242 14.44 -7.94 20.67
C LEU A 242 13.02 -8.42 20.36
N VAL A 243 12.27 -7.65 19.56
CA VAL A 243 10.93 -8.01 19.06
C VAL A 243 10.93 -9.38 18.38
N ASP A 244 11.89 -9.64 17.49
CA ASP A 244 11.96 -10.88 16.73
C ASP A 244 12.32 -12.07 17.64
N LYS A 245 13.17 -11.83 18.65
CA LYS A 245 13.53 -12.83 19.68
C LYS A 245 12.33 -13.20 20.55
N VAL A 246 11.61 -12.20 21.06
CA VAL A 246 10.42 -12.40 21.91
C VAL A 246 9.32 -13.13 21.13
N LEU A 247 9.02 -12.68 19.90
CA LEU A 247 8.01 -13.31 19.06
C LEU A 247 8.34 -14.77 18.75
N ARG A 248 9.63 -15.08 18.50
CA ARG A 248 10.08 -16.46 18.33
C ARG A 248 9.87 -17.31 19.59
N GLY A 249 10.17 -16.76 20.77
CA GLY A 249 9.92 -17.42 22.06
C GLY A 249 8.44 -17.68 22.31
N LEU A 250 7.55 -16.81 21.82
CA LEU A 250 6.09 -16.98 21.83
C LEU A 250 5.57 -17.92 20.72
N GLY A 251 6.45 -18.57 19.96
CA GLY A 251 6.09 -19.49 18.86
C GLY A 251 5.62 -18.80 17.58
N VAL A 252 5.75 -17.48 17.47
CA VAL A 252 5.35 -16.71 16.28
C VAL A 252 6.49 -16.68 15.27
N ARG A 253 6.19 -17.03 14.02
CA ARG A 253 7.14 -17.00 12.90
C ARG A 253 6.86 -15.81 11.97
N PRO A 254 7.91 -15.25 11.33
CA PRO A 254 7.72 -14.19 10.36
C PRO A 254 6.94 -14.71 9.14
N VAL A 255 6.17 -13.83 8.52
CA VAL A 255 5.37 -14.10 7.33
C VAL A 255 5.76 -13.18 6.18
N SER A 256 5.73 -13.69 4.95
CA SER A 256 5.85 -12.84 3.77
C SER A 256 4.50 -12.19 3.47
N VAL A 257 4.41 -10.88 3.68
CA VAL A 257 3.15 -10.14 3.50
C VAL A 257 3.38 -8.74 2.95
N SER A 258 2.47 -8.32 2.07
CA SER A 258 2.40 -6.97 1.54
C SER A 258 0.94 -6.53 1.52
N LYS A 259 0.63 -5.35 2.07
CA LYS A 259 -0.74 -4.80 2.08
C LYS A 259 -1.36 -4.80 0.68
N TYR A 260 -0.61 -4.30 -0.31
CA TYR A 260 -1.01 -4.35 -1.72
C TYR A 260 -1.36 -5.76 -2.21
N CYS A 261 -0.44 -6.72 -2.06
CA CYS A 261 -0.65 -8.07 -2.57
C CYS A 261 -1.79 -8.80 -1.86
N LEU A 262 -1.99 -8.54 -0.56
CA LEU A 262 -3.16 -9.02 0.15
C LEU A 262 -4.45 -8.40 -0.39
N ALA A 263 -4.46 -7.09 -0.62
CA ALA A 263 -5.63 -6.40 -1.13
C ALA A 263 -6.03 -6.88 -2.54
N VAL A 264 -5.07 -7.01 -3.47
CA VAL A 264 -5.33 -7.57 -4.81
C VAL A 264 -5.90 -8.98 -4.70
N ALA A 265 -5.27 -9.84 -3.90
CA ALA A 265 -5.72 -11.22 -3.75
C ALA A 265 -7.05 -11.37 -2.98
N ALA A 266 -7.46 -10.34 -2.22
CA ALA A 266 -8.72 -10.31 -1.50
C ALA A 266 -9.88 -9.80 -2.35
N LEU A 267 -9.63 -8.82 -3.23
CA LEU A 267 -10.68 -8.11 -3.97
C LEU A 267 -10.79 -8.54 -5.44
N LEU A 268 -9.67 -8.89 -6.09
CA LEU A 268 -9.56 -8.97 -7.56
C LEU A 268 -9.36 -10.40 -8.12
N GLU A 269 -9.91 -11.41 -7.43
CA GLU A 269 -9.85 -12.85 -7.78
C GLU A 269 -8.44 -13.45 -8.03
N GLN A 270 -7.36 -12.74 -7.69
CA GLN A 270 -6.03 -13.18 -8.10
C GLN A 270 -5.47 -14.32 -7.22
N PRO A 271 -4.81 -15.34 -7.83
CA PRO A 271 -4.17 -16.42 -7.08
C PRO A 271 -3.16 -15.91 -6.05
N ALA A 272 -3.35 -16.22 -4.77
CA ALA A 272 -2.54 -15.68 -3.68
C ALA A 272 -1.24 -16.46 -3.39
N ASN A 273 -1.12 -17.71 -3.85
CA ASN A 273 0.00 -18.62 -3.60
C ASN A 273 0.47 -18.59 -2.13
N ARG A 274 1.71 -18.11 -1.90
CA ARG A 274 2.34 -17.98 -0.57
C ARG A 274 1.56 -17.10 0.43
N TRP A 275 0.63 -16.28 -0.04
CA TRP A 275 -0.22 -15.43 0.80
C TRP A 275 -1.56 -16.07 1.16
N GLN A 276 -1.90 -17.24 0.60
CA GLN A 276 -3.16 -17.94 0.88
C GLN A 276 -3.35 -18.23 2.39
N PRO A 277 -2.34 -18.72 3.14
CA PRO A 277 -2.51 -18.95 4.58
C PRO A 277 -2.73 -17.64 5.36
N VAL A 278 -2.04 -16.58 4.94
CA VAL A 278 -2.17 -15.25 5.55
C VAL A 278 -3.57 -14.68 5.31
N LEU A 279 -4.09 -14.74 4.08
CA LEU A 279 -5.44 -14.25 3.77
C LEU A 279 -6.51 -14.95 4.59
N ARG A 280 -6.44 -16.28 4.70
CA ARG A 280 -7.40 -17.08 5.50
C ARG A 280 -7.38 -16.71 6.97
N ARG A 281 -6.20 -16.38 7.51
CA ARG A 281 -6.05 -16.00 8.91
C ARG A 281 -6.42 -14.54 9.17
N TYR A 282 -6.14 -13.64 8.23
CA TYR A 282 -6.12 -12.20 8.49
C TYR A 282 -7.39 -11.45 8.07
N LEU A 283 -8.20 -12.01 7.17
CA LEU A 283 -9.45 -11.37 6.72
C LEU A 283 -10.67 -11.96 7.42
N VAL A 284 -11.70 -11.13 7.66
CA VAL A 284 -12.94 -11.54 8.35
C VAL A 284 -13.76 -12.47 7.45
N HIS A 285 -13.94 -12.06 6.19
CA HIS A 285 -14.62 -12.81 5.14
C HIS A 285 -13.91 -12.54 3.81
N ARG A 286 -13.82 -13.53 2.92
CA ARG A 286 -13.48 -13.24 1.52
C ARG A 286 -14.75 -12.70 0.86
N PRO A 287 -14.77 -11.45 0.36
CA PRO A 287 -15.87 -11.01 -0.48
C PRO A 287 -15.93 -11.90 -1.73
N SER A 288 -17.13 -12.03 -2.32
CA SER A 288 -17.29 -12.68 -3.62
C SER A 288 -16.37 -11.95 -4.60
N PRO A 289 -15.39 -12.66 -5.18
CA PRO A 289 -14.34 -12.00 -5.93
C PRO A 289 -14.91 -11.41 -7.24
N ARG A 290 -14.32 -10.31 -7.72
CA ARG A 290 -14.81 -9.56 -8.91
C ARG A 290 -13.71 -9.50 -9.98
N HIS A 291 -14.12 -9.71 -11.22
CA HIS A 291 -13.22 -9.67 -12.37
C HIS A 291 -12.88 -8.22 -12.72
N LEU A 292 -11.60 -7.88 -12.81
CA LEU A 292 -11.19 -6.66 -13.51
C LEU A 292 -11.57 -6.85 -14.99
N ALA A 293 -12.54 -6.08 -15.47
CA ALA A 293 -12.81 -6.01 -16.89
C ALA A 293 -11.56 -5.40 -17.54
N ALA A 294 -10.92 -6.15 -18.44
CA ALA A 294 -9.93 -5.57 -19.32
C ALA A 294 -10.63 -4.46 -20.11
N THR A 295 -10.30 -3.20 -19.86
CA THR A 295 -10.75 -2.08 -20.67
C THR A 295 -10.15 -2.27 -22.06
N ARG A 296 -10.88 -2.98 -22.95
CA ARG A 296 -10.58 -2.96 -24.38
C ARG A 296 -10.88 -1.54 -24.85
N ALA A 297 -9.84 -0.85 -25.32
CA ALA A 297 -10.04 0.37 -26.10
C ALA A 297 -10.98 0.05 -27.29
N PRO A 298 -12.02 0.87 -27.54
CA PRO A 298 -12.86 0.68 -28.70
C PRO A 298 -12.11 1.16 -29.95
N GLY A 299 -12.03 0.32 -30.97
CA GLY A 299 -11.65 0.73 -32.33
C GLY A 299 -10.25 0.31 -32.78
N ALA A 300 -10.09 -0.96 -33.12
CA ALA A 300 -9.20 -1.35 -34.21
C ALA A 300 -9.98 -2.35 -35.07
N GLU A 301 -10.65 -1.83 -36.10
CA GLU A 301 -11.20 -2.62 -37.21
C GLU A 301 -10.10 -3.54 -37.75
N PRO A 302 -10.38 -4.83 -38.00
CA PRO A 302 -9.42 -5.71 -38.67
C PRO A 302 -9.33 -5.31 -40.14
N GLY A 303 -8.34 -4.47 -40.47
CA GLY A 303 -7.91 -4.22 -41.84
C GLY A 303 -7.44 -5.53 -42.49
N GLY A 304 -8.09 -5.89 -43.59
CA GLY A 304 -7.96 -7.17 -44.27
C GLY A 304 -6.53 -7.53 -44.67
N LEU A 305 -6.11 -8.74 -44.31
CA LEU A 305 -5.03 -9.44 -45.00
C LEU A 305 -5.59 -10.04 -46.28
N LEU A 306 -5.23 -9.42 -47.41
CA LEU A 306 -5.32 -10.00 -48.73
C LEU A 306 -4.55 -11.34 -48.75
N THR A 307 -5.29 -12.36 -49.15
CA THR A 307 -4.86 -13.70 -49.51
C THR A 307 -4.02 -13.62 -50.80
N ALA A 308 -2.77 -14.07 -50.75
CA ALA A 308 -2.00 -14.41 -51.94
C ALA A 308 -1.00 -15.53 -51.63
N ALA A 309 -1.50 -16.77 -51.59
CA ALA A 309 -0.66 -17.96 -51.58
C ALA A 309 -1.44 -19.16 -52.13
N ALA A 310 -1.61 -19.22 -53.45
CA ALA A 310 -1.78 -20.46 -54.20
C ALA A 310 -1.69 -20.15 -55.69
N GLU A 311 -0.62 -20.61 -56.33
CA GLU A 311 -0.63 -21.29 -57.64
C GLU A 311 0.77 -21.21 -58.27
N ARG A 312 1.50 -22.33 -58.19
CA ARG A 312 2.08 -23.01 -59.36
C ARG A 312 2.98 -24.15 -58.86
N ARG A 313 2.46 -25.37 -58.99
CA ARG A 313 3.24 -26.60 -59.06
C ARG A 313 3.27 -27.03 -60.52
N ASP A 314 4.47 -27.34 -60.98
CA ASP A 314 4.86 -28.27 -62.05
C ASP A 314 4.26 -28.14 -63.45
N ARG A 315 5.13 -27.82 -64.43
CA ARG A 315 5.25 -28.59 -65.67
C ARG A 315 6.71 -28.72 -66.11
N LEU A 316 7.06 -29.98 -66.37
CA LEU A 316 8.21 -30.48 -67.13
C LEU A 316 8.43 -29.74 -68.46
N ALA A 317 9.69 -29.38 -68.73
CA ALA A 317 10.48 -29.65 -69.95
C ALA A 317 11.83 -28.95 -69.81
#